data_AF-A0A6J7EI04-F1
#
_entry.id   AF-A0A6J7EI04-F1
#
_cell.length_a   1.000
_cell.length_b   1.000
_cell.length_c   1.000
_cell.angle_alpha   90.00
_cell.angle_beta   90.00
_cell.angle_gamma   90.00
#
_symmetry.space_group_name_H-M   'P 1'
#
loop_
_entity.id
_entity.type
_entity.pdbx_description
1 polymer ?
#
loop_
_entity_poly.entity_id
_entity_poly.type
_entity_poly.pdbx_seq_one_letter_code
_entity_poly.pdbx_strand_id
1 'polypeptide(L)' 'MADGAVVEDTDPETFFKSPKSERAKDFLGKILGH' A
#
# COMPACT_ATOMS: atom_id res chain seq x y z
N MET A 1 6.60 8.69 13.69
CA MET A 1 5.24 8.21 13.99
C MET A 1 4.41 8.43 12.74
N ALA A 2 3.53 7.50 12.35
CA ALA A 2 2.52 7.81 11.35
C ALA A 2 1.29 8.27 12.12
N ASP A 3 0.87 9.52 11.94
CA ASP A 3 -0.19 10.16 12.73
C ASP A 3 -1.61 9.65 12.37
N GLY A 4 -1.72 8.35 12.05
CA GLY A 4 -2.98 7.68 11.77
C GLY A 4 -3.75 8.32 10.61
N ALA A 5 -3.20 8.22 9.40
CA ALA A 5 -3.86 8.72 8.19
C ALA A 5 -4.21 7.57 7.24
N VAL A 6 -5.34 7.70 6.55
CA VAL A 6 -5.62 6.90 5.36
C VAL A 6 -4.72 7.42 4.24
N VAL A 7 -3.72 6.61 3.87
CA VAL A 7 -2.73 7.00 2.84
C VAL A 7 -3.21 6.62 1.44
N GLU A 8 -4.07 5.62 1.34
CA GLU A 8 -4.63 5.15 0.09
C GLU A 8 -6.03 4.56 0.35
N ASP A 9 -7.01 5.01 -0.41
CA ASP A 9 -8.38 4.51 -0.39
C ASP A 9 -8.75 4.06 -1.81
N THR A 10 -8.69 2.76 -2.05
CA THR A 10 -8.95 2.14 -3.35
C THR A 10 -9.44 0.70 -3.14
N ASP A 11 -10.00 0.09 -4.18
CA ASP A 11 -10.47 -1.29 -4.10
C ASP A 11 -9.29 -2.28 -3.94
N PRO A 12 -9.54 -3.50 -3.43
CA PRO A 12 -8.48 -4.47 -3.20
C PRO A 12 -7.70 -4.84 -4.47
N GLU A 13 -8.37 -4.99 -5.61
CA GLU A 13 -7.70 -5.42 -6.84
C GLU A 13 -6.69 -4.37 -7.30
N THR A 14 -7.11 -3.10 -7.31
CA THR A 14 -6.23 -1.97 -7.63
C THR A 14 -5.09 -1.84 -6.61
N PHE A 15 -5.37 -1.94 -5.31
CA PHE A 15 -4.35 -1.81 -4.27
C PHE A 15 -3.22 -2.84 -4.42
N PHE A 16 -3.56 -4.12 -4.65
CA PHE A 16 -2.56 -5.19 -4.74
C PHE A 16 -1.84 -5.27 -6.10
N LYS A 17 -2.47 -4.81 -7.19
CA LYS A 17 -1.86 -4.84 -8.54
C LYS A 17 -1.13 -3.55 -8.90
N SER A 18 -1.63 -2.40 -8.46
CA SER A 18 -1.13 -1.08 -8.85
C SER A 18 -1.27 -0.06 -7.71
N PRO A 19 -0.57 -0.29 -6.58
CA PRO A 19 -0.57 0.64 -5.45
C PRO A 19 -0.02 2.01 -5.88
N LYS A 20 -0.69 3.09 -5.48
CA LYS A 20 -0.33 4.45 -5.94
C LYS A 20 0.66 5.12 -5.00
N SER A 21 0.52 4.91 -3.70
CA SER A 21 1.39 5.54 -2.70
C SER A 21 2.70 4.78 -2.53
N GLU A 22 3.81 5.52 -2.36
CA GLU A 22 5.12 4.92 -2.09
C GLU A 22 5.08 4.04 -0.83
N ARG A 23 4.34 4.46 0.20
CA ARG A 23 4.17 3.66 1.41
C ARG A 23 3.41 2.35 1.18
N ALA A 24 2.42 2.32 0.28
CA ALA A 24 1.71 1.08 -0.07
C ALA A 24 2.62 0.14 -0.87
N LYS A 25 3.42 0.67 -1.82
CA LYS A 25 4.44 -0.10 -2.55
C LYS A 25 5.44 -0.75 -1.61
N ASP A 26 6.01 0.04 -0.68
CA ASP A 26 6.95 -0.45 0.33
C ASP A 26 6.34 -1.53 1.23
N PHE A 27 5.08 -1.37 1.62
CA PHE A 27 4.34 -2.33 2.43
C PHE A 27 4.14 -3.65 1.67
N LEU A 28 3.63 -3.58 0.43
CA LEU A 28 3.39 -4.77 -0.39
C LEU A 28 4.69 -5.49 -0.75
N GLY A 29 5.78 -4.77 -1.01
CA GLY A 29 7.10 -5.36 -1.26
C GLY A 29 7.60 -6.23 -0.10
N LYS A 30 7.28 -5.86 1.15
CA LYS A 30 7.64 -6.64 2.35
C LYS A 30 6.80 -7.90 2.55
N ILE A 31 5.56 -7.92 2.05
CA ILE A 31 4.61 -9.01 2.31
C ILE A 31 4.55 -10.01 1.15
N LEU A 32 4.67 -9.52 -0.08
CA LEU A 32 4.58 -10.35 -1.29
C LEU A 32 5.95 -10.81 -1.81
N GLY A 33 7.03 -10.12 -1.45
CA GLY A 33 8.39 -10.34 -1.97
C GLY A 33 9.29 -11.26 -1.15
N HIS A 34 8.70 -12.13 -0.31
CA HIS A 34 9.45 -13.13 0.47
C HIS A 34 9.83 -14.36 -0.36
#